data_AF-A0A957LRD0-F1
#
_entry.id   AF-A0A957LRD0-F1
#
_cell.length_a   1.000
_cell.length_b   1.000
_cell.length_c   1.000
_cell.angle_alpha   90.00
_cell.angle_beta   90.00
_cell.angle_gamma   90.00
#
_symmetry.space_group_name_H-M   'P 1'
#
loop_
_entity.id
_entity.type
_entity.pdbx_description
1 polymer ?
#
loop_
_entity_poly.entity_id
_entity_poly.type
_entity_poly.pdbx_seq_one_letter_code
_entity_poly.pdbx_strand_id
1 'polypeptide(L)' 'MVTGSRGYIGSILVPMLLEKGHDVVGLDIDVFHACTFLGEVADVPTVVKDVRDVTAADLA' A
#
# COMPACT_ATOMS: atom_id res chain seq x y z
N MET A 1 -8.43 3.02 -0.90
CA MET A 1 -7.23 2.61 -1.66
C MET A 1 -6.08 3.58 -1.39
N VAL A 2 -4.84 3.11 -1.23
CA VAL A 2 -3.64 3.92 -0.97
C VAL A 2 -2.54 3.55 -1.96
N THR A 3 -2.08 4.51 -2.77
CA THR A 3 -0.97 4.31 -3.71
C THR A 3 0.37 4.52 -3.03
N GLY A 4 1.38 3.71 -3.35
CA GLY A 4 2.67 3.75 -2.65
C GLY A 4 2.54 3.24 -1.21
N SER A 5 1.61 2.32 -0.95
CA SER A 5 1.25 1.84 0.40
C SER A 5 2.40 1.17 1.15
N ARG A 6 3.42 0.68 0.45
CA ARG A 6 4.63 0.07 1.03
C ARG A 6 5.84 1.01 1.00
N GLY A 7 5.68 2.18 0.39
CA GLY A 7 6.69 3.24 0.38
C GLY A 7 6.81 3.98 1.72
N TYR A 8 7.75 4.92 1.78
CA TYR A 8 8.09 5.65 3.01
C TYR A 8 6.91 6.32 3.71
N ILE A 9 6.02 6.98 2.96
CA ILE A 9 4.82 7.62 3.53
C ILE A 9 3.71 6.57 3.76
N GLY A 10 3.55 5.63 2.82
CA GLY A 10 2.53 4.60 2.90
C GLY A 10 2.66 3.72 4.13
N SER A 11 3.89 3.34 4.50
CA SER A 11 4.19 2.51 5.67
C SER A 11 3.79 3.16 7.00
N ILE A 12 3.64 4.49 7.04
CA ILE A 12 3.10 5.23 8.20
C ILE A 12 1.61 5.49 8.04
N LEU A 13 1.18 5.91 6.85
CA LEU A 13 -0.21 6.29 6.59
C LEU A 13 -1.18 5.11 6.69
N VAL A 14 -0.81 3.93 6.19
CA VAL A 14 -1.68 2.75 6.19
C VAL A 14 -2.06 2.35 7.63
N PRO A 15 -1.12 2.16 8.58
CA PRO A 15 -1.47 1.94 9.99
C PRO A 15 -2.42 3.00 10.55
N MET A 16 -2.15 4.29 10.31
CA MET A 16 -3.00 5.37 10.81
C MET A 16 -4.44 5.31 10.29
N LEU A 17 -4.63 4.88 9.04
CA LEU A 17 -5.96 4.72 8.45
C LEU A 17 -6.69 3.50 9.04
N LEU A 18 -5.98 2.38 9.23
CA LEU A 18 -6.52 1.18 9.88
C LEU A 18 -6.97 1.47 11.32
N GLU A 19 -6.15 2.18 12.10
CA GLU A 19 -6.49 2.61 13.47
C GLU A 19 -7.75 3.49 13.54
N LYS A 20 -8.04 4.23 12.47
CA LYS A 20 -9.25 5.06 12.32
C LYS A 20 -10.47 4.26 11.84
N GLY A 21 -10.34 2.95 11.61
CA GLY A 21 -11.41 2.07 11.17
C GLY A 21 -11.70 2.14 9.68
N HIS A 22 -10.76 2.62 8.86
CA HIS A 22 -10.90 2.58 7.41
C HIS A 22 -10.57 1.18 6.84
N ASP A 23 -11.32 0.76 5.84
CA ASP A 23 -10.94 -0.37 5.00
C ASP A 23 -9.89 0.07 3.96
N VAL A 24 -8.70 -0.52 4.04
CA VAL A 24 -7.54 -0.09 3.28
C VAL A 24 -7.09 -1.19 2.32
N VAL A 25 -7.03 -0.83 1.04
CA VAL A 25 -6.41 -1.62 -0.03
C VAL A 25 -5.20 -0.84 -0.56
N GLY A 26 -4.03 -1.48 -0.65
CA GLY A 26 -2.80 -0.91 -1.18
C GLY A 26 -2.68 -1.04 -2.71
N LEU A 27 -1.91 -0.15 -3.31
CA LEU A 27 -1.40 -0.26 -4.68
C LEU A 27 0.06 0.17 -4.67
N ASP A 28 0.98 -0.74 -4.97
CA ASP A 28 2.42 -0.46 -4.94
C ASP A 28 3.16 -1.37 -5.92
N ILE A 29 4.33 -0.95 -6.40
CA ILE A 29 5.23 -1.79 -7.23
C ILE A 29 6.19 -2.63 -6.37
N ASP A 30 6.25 -2.33 -5.08
CA ASP A 30 6.99 -3.08 -4.05
C ASP A 30 8.50 -3.23 -4.31
N VAL A 31 9.09 -2.23 -4.99
CA VAL A 31 10.52 -2.21 -5.35
C VAL A 31 11.44 -2.35 -4.14
N PHE A 32 10.99 -1.91 -2.96
CA PHE A 32 11.77 -1.89 -1.72
C PHE A 32 11.28 -2.92 -0.68
N HIS A 33 10.61 -4.00 -1.08
CA HIS A 33 10.06 -5.00 -0.15
C HIS A 33 11.07 -5.53 0.89
N ALA A 34 12.36 -5.61 0.54
CA ALA A 34 13.43 -6.08 1.42
C ALA A 34 14.03 -4.99 2.34
N CYS A 35 13.57 -3.74 2.22
CA CYS A 35 14.09 -2.59 2.94
C CYS A 35 13.00 -1.97 3.82
N THR A 36 12.70 -2.60 4.94
CA THR A 36 11.70 -2.08 5.86
C THR A 36 12.35 -1.22 6.95
N PHE A 37 12.27 0.11 6.77
CA PHE A 37 12.98 1.09 7.61
C PHE A 37 12.63 1.03 9.11
N LEU A 38 11.41 0.62 9.47
CA LEU A 38 10.86 0.70 10.84
C LEU A 38 10.29 -0.62 11.37
N GLY A 39 10.65 -1.77 10.76
CA GLY A 39 10.09 -3.07 11.13
C GLY A 39 9.08 -3.57 10.10
N GLU A 40 7.89 -4.00 10.52
CA GLU A 40 6.91 -4.59 9.58
C GLU A 40 6.01 -3.52 8.93
N VAL A 41 5.72 -3.72 7.64
CA VAL A 41 4.73 -2.93 6.90
C VAL A 41 3.35 -3.55 7.16
N ALA A 42 2.33 -2.73 7.35
CA ALA A 42 0.96 -3.21 7.56
C ALA A 42 0.52 -4.16 6.44
N ASP A 43 0.09 -5.35 6.82
CA ASP A 43 -0.40 -6.37 5.89
C ASP A 43 -1.85 -6.06 5.51
N VAL A 44 -2.02 -5.46 4.35
CA VAL A 44 -3.31 -5.13 3.75
C VAL A 44 -3.38 -5.71 2.33
N PRO A 45 -4.58 -6.06 1.83
CA PRO A 45 -4.75 -6.43 0.43
C PRO A 45 -4.07 -5.41 -0.47
N THR A 46 -3.11 -5.84 -1.27
CA THR A 46 -2.29 -4.94 -2.09
C THR A 46 -2.26 -5.42 -3.52
N VAL A 47 -2.63 -4.54 -4.45
CA VAL A 47 -2.42 -4.75 -5.88
C VAL A 47 -0.96 -4.41 -6.18
N VAL A 48 -0.18 -5.40 -6.64
CA VAL A 48 1.22 -5.18 -7.00
C VAL A 48 1.30 -4.78 -8.47
N LYS A 49 1.30 -3.48 -8.74
CA LYS A 49 1.25 -2.92 -10.11
C LYS A 49 1.75 -1.47 -10.14
N ASP A 50 2.32 -1.07 -11.27
CA ASP A 50 2.60 0.34 -11.52
C ASP A 50 1.29 1.12 -11.67
N VAL A 51 1.17 2.24 -10.97
CA VAL A 51 -0.03 3.09 -11.01
C VAL A 51 -0.37 3.58 -12.41
N ARG A 52 0.64 3.69 -13.30
CA ARG A 52 0.46 4.11 -14.70
C ARG A 52 -0.20 3.04 -15.57
N ASP A 53 -0.14 1.78 -15.14
CA ASP A 53 -0.67 0.62 -15.85
C ASP A 53 -2.00 0.12 -15.27
N VAL A 54 -2.57 0.86 -14.30
CA VAL A 54 -3.86 0.54 -13.68
C VAL A 54 -5.00 0.77 -14.67
N THR A 55 -5.92 -0.20 -14.71
CA THR A 55 -7.14 -0.18 -15.50
C THR A 55 -8.36 -0.24 -14.57
N ALA A 56 -9.56 0.03 -15.11
CA ALA A 56 -10.79 -0.06 -14.33
C ALA A 56 -11.05 -1.47 -13.76
N ALA A 57 -10.55 -2.53 -14.41
CA ALA A 57 -10.68 -3.89 -13.92
C ALA A 57 -9.87 -4.17 -12.66
N ASP A 58 -8.80 -3.39 -12.40
CA ASP A 58 -7.99 -3.51 -11.19
C ASP A 58 -8.65 -2.82 -9.97
N LEU A 59 -9.75 -2.08 -10.18
CA LEU A 59 -10.44 -1.28 -9.17
C LEU A 59 -11.86 -1.80 -8.83
N ALA A 60 -12.24 -2.94 -9.38
CA ALA A 60 -13.59 -3.51 -9.31
C ALA A 60 -13.86 -4.20 -7.96
#